data_AF-A0AAD7YJ78-F1
#
_entry.id   AF-A0AAD7YJ78-F1
#
_cell.length_a   1.000
_cell.length_b   1.000
_cell.length_c   1.000
_cell.angle_alpha   90.00
_cell.angle_beta   90.00
_cell.angle_gamma   90.00
#
_symmetry.space_group_name_H-M   'P 1'
#
loop_
_entity.id
_entity.type
_entity.pdbx_description
1 polymer ?
#
loop_
_entity_poly.entity_id
_entity_poly.type
_entity_poly.pdbx_seq_one_letter_code
_entity_poly.pdbx_strand_id
1 'polypeptide(L)'
;MNNKGLDDFKLVMATITQIQMMTITVECRYQNMQEIYHMLRQHGIETLRATVNMNIKGLDDFKLVMATITQIQMMTITVECRYQNMQEIYHMLRQHGLDDFKLVMATITQIQMMTITVECRYQNMQEIYHMLRQHGIEVPEDDITFANALQGSWGGLYQTTLFRAATLERTKEKFSKMNVVEIANFLKELDEFVEKFDTEGPGTIGEDMDRGLVLMEEYTKYFDEQETRKKALQAAEQLFDNPLADFSNFNRAKTDFGHMELIYKIYKAQKYARETWSKTLWSNLNPQALVDGIEQFFKEFRKLPKLVRLTTVGQMLDLKMRQFKGVVPLMVSLKNEAMRERHWKELMLKTGQDFDMSPDRFTLENMFSMELHKYQEVAETIVNHAIKELAIEKGVKDVQETWAQIAFTVARHFNRGEDRGYTLNPCDEISVKLDDDAMTLQSMAASQ
;
A
#
# COMPACT_ATOMS: atom_id res chain seq x y z
N MET A 1 -14.13 -36.42 5.79
CA MET A 1 -13.57 -35.23 6.47
C MET A 1 -13.59 -35.51 7.96
N ASN A 2 -12.42 -35.56 8.59
CA ASN A 2 -12.17 -36.21 9.87
C ASN A 2 -12.73 -35.45 11.08
N ASN A 3 -13.65 -36.06 11.83
CA ASN A 3 -14.13 -35.60 13.14
C ASN A 3 -13.02 -35.52 14.21
N LYS A 4 -11.88 -36.20 13.99
CA LYS A 4 -10.80 -36.33 14.98
C LYS A 4 -10.15 -34.98 15.35
N GLY A 5 -9.86 -34.13 14.36
CA GLY A 5 -9.25 -32.81 14.62
C GLY A 5 -10.21 -31.83 15.30
N LEU A 6 -11.52 -32.01 15.14
CA LEU A 6 -12.52 -31.17 15.81
C LEU A 6 -12.71 -31.61 17.28
N ASP A 7 -12.61 -32.91 17.56
CA ASP A 7 -12.69 -33.45 18.92
C ASP A 7 -11.42 -33.15 19.73
N ASP A 8 -10.24 -33.20 19.09
CA ASP A 8 -8.97 -32.80 19.72
C ASP A 8 -8.94 -31.29 20.01
N PHE A 9 -9.44 -30.45 19.09
CA PHE A 9 -9.56 -29.00 19.32
C PHE A 9 -10.57 -28.68 20.45
N LYS A 10 -11.69 -29.41 20.54
CA LYS A 10 -12.66 -29.27 21.63
C LYS A 10 -12.07 -29.71 22.97
N LEU A 11 -11.26 -30.76 23.01
CA LEU A 11 -10.58 -31.22 24.21
C LEU A 11 -9.54 -30.21 24.69
N VAL A 12 -8.74 -29.65 23.78
CA VAL A 12 -7.77 -28.59 24.08
C VAL A 12 -8.47 -27.32 24.58
N MET A 13 -9.54 -26.88 23.91
CA MET A 13 -10.30 -25.70 24.35
C MET A 13 -11.03 -25.94 25.68
N ALA A 14 -11.57 -27.14 25.93
CA ALA A 14 -12.16 -27.50 27.22
C ALA A 14 -11.11 -27.48 28.33
N THR A 15 -9.91 -27.99 28.07
CA THR A 15 -8.80 -28.01 29.03
C THR A 15 -8.28 -26.59 29.31
N ILE A 16 -8.14 -25.74 28.27
CA ILE A 16 -7.79 -24.32 28.42
C ILE A 16 -8.86 -23.56 29.21
N THR A 17 -10.14 -23.82 28.93
CA THR A 17 -11.25 -23.17 29.65
C THR A 17 -11.31 -23.61 31.11
N GLN A 18 -11.01 -24.87 31.39
CA GLN A 18 -10.95 -25.42 32.75
C GLN A 18 -9.75 -24.89 33.53
N ILE A 19 -8.61 -24.70 32.85
CA ILE A 19 -7.42 -24.03 33.40
C ILE A 19 -7.73 -22.56 33.67
N GLN A 20 -8.32 -21.82 32.73
CA GLN A 20 -8.71 -20.41 32.92
C GLN A 20 -9.74 -20.23 34.03
N MET A 21 -10.73 -21.13 34.15
CA MET A 21 -11.66 -21.14 35.28
C MET A 21 -10.95 -21.41 36.61
N MET A 22 -9.99 -22.34 36.66
CA MET A 22 -9.20 -22.57 37.86
C MET A 22 -8.33 -21.36 38.20
N THR A 23 -7.71 -20.69 37.22
CA THR A 23 -6.90 -19.47 37.43
C THR A 23 -7.75 -18.31 37.95
N ILE A 24 -8.93 -18.06 37.36
CA ILE A 24 -9.87 -17.03 37.81
C ILE A 24 -10.41 -17.34 39.23
N THR A 25 -10.67 -18.63 39.52
CA THR A 25 -11.11 -19.07 40.86
C THR A 25 -10.01 -18.88 41.90
N VAL A 26 -8.74 -19.05 41.50
CA VAL A 26 -7.56 -18.81 42.37
C VAL A 26 -7.31 -17.31 42.58
N GLU A 27 -7.47 -16.47 41.55
CA GLU A 27 -7.36 -15.01 41.69
C GLU A 27 -8.50 -14.41 42.53
N CYS A 28 -9.75 -14.88 42.34
CA CYS A 28 -10.88 -14.48 43.20
C CYS A 28 -10.68 -14.90 44.66
N ARG A 29 -10.12 -16.10 44.90
CA ARG A 29 -9.78 -16.55 46.27
C ARG A 29 -8.62 -15.77 46.86
N TYR A 30 -7.66 -15.31 46.05
CA TYR A 30 -6.54 -14.48 46.49
C TYR A 30 -6.97 -13.06 46.88
N GLN A 31 -7.87 -12.43 46.11
CA GLN A 31 -8.44 -11.12 46.44
C GLN A 31 -9.31 -11.18 47.71
N ASN A 32 -10.19 -12.18 47.84
CA ASN A 32 -10.96 -12.41 49.08
C ASN A 32 -10.04 -12.68 50.28
N MET A 33 -8.91 -13.35 50.09
CA MET A 33 -7.94 -13.62 51.16
C MET A 33 -7.19 -12.35 51.60
N GLN A 34 -6.90 -11.41 50.69
CA GLN A 34 -6.30 -10.11 51.04
C GLN A 34 -7.28 -9.20 51.79
N GLU A 35 -8.57 -9.19 51.42
CA GLU A 35 -9.61 -8.47 52.17
C GLU A 35 -9.81 -9.06 53.57
N ILE A 36 -9.81 -10.39 53.69
CA ILE A 36 -9.84 -11.09 54.98
C ILE A 36 -8.58 -10.78 55.80
N TYR A 37 -7.40 -10.70 55.19
CA TYR A 37 -6.17 -10.27 55.87
C TYR A 37 -6.26 -8.84 56.39
N HIS A 38 -6.85 -7.93 55.63
CA HIS A 38 -7.03 -6.54 56.02
C HIS A 38 -8.04 -6.42 57.18
N MET A 39 -9.13 -7.20 57.16
CA MET A 39 -10.09 -7.29 58.26
C MET A 39 -9.49 -7.94 59.53
N LEU A 40 -8.68 -8.99 59.38
CA LEU A 40 -8.03 -9.66 60.51
C LEU A 40 -6.94 -8.80 61.17
N ARG A 41 -6.28 -7.91 60.40
CA ARG A 41 -5.31 -6.94 60.91
C ARG A 41 -5.96 -5.85 61.76
N GLN A 42 -7.21 -5.50 61.46
CA GLN A 42 -7.99 -4.52 62.25
C GLN A 42 -8.56 -5.11 63.55
N HIS A 43 -8.77 -6.43 63.63
CA HIS A 43 -9.45 -7.07 64.77
C HIS A 43 -8.58 -7.92 65.71
N GLY A 44 -7.24 -7.92 65.58
CA GLY A 44 -6.35 -8.43 66.62
C GLY A 44 -6.58 -9.89 67.05
N ILE A 45 -6.86 -10.79 66.09
CA ILE A 45 -7.09 -12.21 66.37
C ILE A 45 -5.85 -13.02 65.94
N GLU A 46 -4.94 -13.28 66.88
CA GLU A 46 -3.68 -14.01 66.64
C GLU A 46 -3.88 -15.50 66.28
N THR A 47 -5.00 -16.10 66.66
CA THR A 47 -5.29 -17.53 66.43
C THR A 47 -5.61 -17.85 64.96
N LEU A 48 -6.14 -16.91 64.19
CA LEU A 48 -6.37 -17.09 62.74
C LEU A 48 -5.07 -16.95 61.93
N ARG A 49 -4.07 -16.24 62.45
CA ARG A 49 -2.78 -16.03 61.77
C ARG A 49 -2.00 -17.32 61.56
N ALA A 50 -2.09 -18.28 62.48
CA ALA A 50 -1.44 -19.59 62.35
C ALA A 50 -2.12 -20.47 61.30
N THR A 51 -3.45 -20.49 61.27
CA THR A 51 -4.24 -21.26 60.28
C THR A 51 -4.12 -20.67 58.88
N VAL A 52 -4.08 -19.34 58.77
CA VAL A 52 -3.86 -18.65 57.49
C VAL A 52 -2.41 -18.77 57.02
N ASN A 53 -1.41 -18.72 57.91
CA ASN A 53 -0.01 -19.03 57.54
C ASN A 53 0.18 -20.47 57.08
N MET A 54 -0.52 -21.45 57.69
CA MET A 54 -0.52 -22.84 57.19
C MET A 54 -1.19 -22.94 55.81
N ASN A 55 -2.27 -22.19 55.56
CA ASN A 55 -2.90 -22.12 54.25
C ASN A 55 -2.04 -21.38 53.21
N ILE A 56 -1.25 -20.37 53.59
CA ILE A 56 -0.29 -19.70 52.69
C ILE A 56 0.85 -20.65 52.35
N LYS A 57 1.41 -21.38 53.31
CA LYS A 57 2.44 -22.38 53.03
C LYS A 57 1.90 -23.49 52.12
N GLY A 58 0.69 -23.97 52.38
CA GLY A 58 -0.01 -24.89 51.47
C GLY A 58 -0.32 -24.28 50.10
N LEU A 59 -0.56 -22.97 50.00
CA LEU A 59 -0.77 -22.26 48.73
C LEU A 59 0.55 -22.02 47.97
N ASP A 60 1.65 -21.78 48.66
CA ASP A 60 2.98 -21.62 48.07
C ASP A 60 3.54 -22.98 47.64
N ASP A 61 3.31 -24.04 48.43
CA ASP A 61 3.57 -25.43 48.05
C ASP A 61 2.69 -25.84 46.86
N PHE A 62 1.40 -25.45 46.85
CA PHE A 62 0.50 -25.69 45.71
C PHE A 62 0.89 -24.89 44.47
N LYS A 63 1.33 -23.63 44.61
CA LYS A 63 1.88 -22.81 43.51
C LYS A 63 3.16 -23.42 42.97
N LEU A 64 4.03 -23.92 43.84
CA LEU A 64 5.25 -24.62 43.45
C LEU A 64 4.89 -25.89 42.68
N VAL A 65 3.99 -26.72 43.21
CA VAL A 65 3.49 -27.95 42.56
C VAL A 65 2.85 -27.63 41.22
N MET A 66 1.96 -26.65 41.14
CA MET A 66 1.33 -26.22 39.88
C MET A 66 2.35 -25.62 38.91
N ALA A 67 3.34 -24.84 39.37
CA ALA A 67 4.42 -24.33 38.53
C ALA A 67 5.26 -25.49 37.97
N THR A 68 5.62 -26.48 38.78
CA THR A 68 6.28 -27.71 38.31
C THR A 68 5.41 -28.49 37.34
N ILE A 69 4.12 -28.71 37.61
CA ILE A 69 3.19 -29.42 36.71
C ILE A 69 3.06 -28.68 35.38
N THR A 70 2.91 -27.36 35.40
CA THR A 70 2.82 -26.56 34.18
C THR A 70 4.15 -26.59 33.41
N GLN A 71 5.28 -26.59 34.12
CA GLN A 71 6.61 -26.70 33.53
C GLN A 71 6.86 -28.10 32.93
N ILE A 72 6.37 -29.17 33.57
CA ILE A 72 6.39 -30.53 33.06
C ILE A 72 5.53 -30.63 31.81
N GLN A 73 4.28 -30.17 31.85
CA GLN A 73 3.36 -30.19 30.70
C GLN A 73 3.92 -29.39 29.52
N MET A 74 4.47 -28.21 29.76
CA MET A 74 5.12 -27.39 28.73
C MET A 74 6.35 -28.10 28.15
N MET A 75 7.12 -28.80 28.98
CA MET A 75 8.31 -29.54 28.56
C MET A 75 7.95 -30.82 27.79
N THR A 76 6.93 -31.57 28.22
CA THR A 76 6.42 -32.76 27.51
C THR A 76 5.90 -32.41 26.12
N ILE A 77 5.05 -31.37 25.99
CA ILE A 77 4.57 -30.89 24.68
C ILE A 77 5.73 -30.43 23.79
N THR A 78 6.68 -29.70 24.37
CA THR A 78 7.86 -29.22 23.64
C THR A 78 8.75 -30.37 23.16
N VAL A 79 8.83 -31.45 23.94
CA VAL A 79 9.63 -32.63 23.62
C VAL A 79 8.92 -33.50 22.58
N GLU A 80 7.60 -33.71 22.67
CA GLU A 80 6.83 -34.44 21.66
C GLU A 80 6.86 -33.76 20.29
N CYS A 81 6.65 -32.43 20.23
CA CYS A 81 6.81 -31.67 18.98
C CYS A 81 8.22 -31.81 18.41
N ARG A 82 9.25 -31.87 19.25
CA ARG A 82 10.63 -32.02 18.80
C ARG A 82 11.01 -33.45 18.45
N TYR A 83 10.35 -34.45 19.04
CA TYR A 83 10.50 -35.86 18.67
C TYR A 83 9.89 -36.14 17.29
N GLN A 84 8.75 -35.52 16.97
CA GLN A 84 8.18 -35.54 15.62
C GLN A 84 9.15 -34.90 14.61
N ASN A 85 9.70 -33.72 14.92
CA ASN A 85 10.74 -33.10 14.10
C ASN A 85 11.99 -33.99 13.95
N MET A 86 12.41 -34.71 15.01
CA MET A 86 13.53 -35.65 14.96
C MET A 86 13.28 -36.79 13.96
N GLN A 87 12.06 -37.32 13.88
CA GLN A 87 11.71 -38.37 12.93
C GLN A 87 11.70 -37.87 11.47
N GLU A 88 11.19 -36.66 11.23
CA GLU A 88 11.26 -36.03 9.91
C GLU A 88 12.71 -35.81 9.46
N ILE A 89 13.57 -35.33 10.37
CA ILE A 89 15.02 -35.18 10.14
C ILE A 89 15.67 -36.51 9.77
N TYR A 90 15.33 -37.60 10.46
CA TYR A 90 15.83 -38.94 10.16
C TYR A 90 15.48 -39.40 8.74
N HIS A 91 14.27 -39.07 8.29
CA HIS A 91 13.81 -39.38 6.93
C HIS A 91 14.54 -38.53 5.87
N MET A 92 14.78 -37.25 6.15
CA MET A 92 15.49 -36.33 5.24
C MET A 92 16.95 -36.75 5.00
N LEU A 93 17.63 -37.32 6.01
CA LEU A 93 19.01 -37.81 5.88
C LEU A 93 19.19 -39.03 4.95
N ARG A 94 18.09 -39.58 4.40
CA ARG A 94 18.06 -40.83 3.61
C ARG A 94 17.90 -40.63 2.10
N GLN A 95 17.67 -39.41 1.61
CA GLN A 95 17.40 -39.13 0.19
C GLN A 95 18.67 -38.77 -0.61
N HIS A 96 18.60 -38.83 -1.96
CA HIS A 96 19.75 -38.77 -2.88
C HIS A 96 19.54 -37.76 -4.03
N GLY A 97 20.25 -36.63 -4.00
CA GLY A 97 20.18 -35.53 -4.98
C GLY A 97 21.10 -34.35 -4.63
N LEU A 98 21.24 -33.34 -5.50
CA LEU A 98 22.10 -32.16 -5.29
C LEU A 98 21.43 -31.10 -4.39
N ASP A 99 20.14 -30.87 -4.60
CA ASP A 99 19.31 -30.11 -3.66
C ASP A 99 19.14 -30.87 -2.33
N ASP A 100 19.02 -32.20 -2.41
CA ASP A 100 19.03 -33.06 -1.23
C ASP A 100 20.37 -32.97 -0.48
N PHE A 101 21.49 -32.80 -1.17
CA PHE A 101 22.80 -32.59 -0.54
C PHE A 101 22.84 -31.27 0.24
N LYS A 102 22.35 -30.17 -0.36
CA LYS A 102 22.23 -28.86 0.33
C LYS A 102 21.31 -28.97 1.56
N LEU A 103 20.16 -29.63 1.41
CA LEU A 103 19.20 -29.86 2.49
C LEU A 103 19.78 -30.72 3.61
N VAL A 104 20.46 -31.82 3.27
CA VAL A 104 21.11 -32.72 4.22
C VAL A 104 22.21 -32.00 4.99
N MET A 105 23.05 -31.21 4.32
CA MET A 105 24.08 -30.43 4.97
C MET A 105 23.48 -29.34 5.89
N ALA A 106 22.44 -28.63 5.45
CA ALA A 106 21.75 -27.65 6.29
C ALA A 106 21.14 -28.29 7.53
N THR A 107 20.55 -29.48 7.37
CA THR A 107 20.00 -30.29 8.46
C THR A 107 21.09 -30.74 9.44
N ILE A 108 22.25 -31.17 8.93
CA ILE A 108 23.42 -31.53 9.75
C ILE A 108 23.87 -30.33 10.60
N THR A 109 24.04 -29.16 9.98
CA THR A 109 24.44 -27.92 10.68
C THR A 109 23.40 -27.53 11.74
N GLN A 110 22.11 -27.61 11.41
CA GLN A 110 21.03 -27.31 12.35
C GLN A 110 21.03 -28.25 13.56
N ILE A 111 21.22 -29.56 13.36
CA ILE A 111 21.31 -30.54 14.46
C ILE A 111 22.48 -30.18 15.36
N GLN A 112 23.66 -29.91 14.79
CA GLN A 112 24.87 -29.55 15.54
C GLN A 112 24.67 -28.27 16.38
N MET A 113 24.00 -27.25 15.83
CA MET A 113 23.66 -26.03 16.57
C MET A 113 22.65 -26.28 17.69
N MET A 114 21.72 -27.21 17.49
CA MET A 114 20.66 -27.52 18.45
C MET A 114 21.10 -28.47 19.57
N THR A 115 22.20 -29.23 19.40
CA THR A 115 22.66 -30.27 20.33
C THR A 115 22.66 -29.83 21.78
N ILE A 116 23.36 -28.75 22.12
CA ILE A 116 23.46 -28.27 23.51
C ILE A 116 22.08 -27.94 24.11
N THR A 117 21.21 -27.31 23.31
CA THR A 117 19.88 -26.91 23.75
C THR A 117 19.00 -28.13 24.01
N VAL A 118 19.08 -29.15 23.15
CA VAL A 118 18.29 -30.38 23.32
C VAL A 118 18.82 -31.21 24.49
N GLU A 119 20.14 -31.29 24.65
CA GLU A 119 20.79 -31.98 25.77
C GLU A 119 20.38 -31.42 27.13
N CYS A 120 20.47 -30.10 27.28
CA CYS A 120 20.04 -29.42 28.49
C CYS A 120 18.56 -29.68 28.81
N ARG A 121 17.69 -29.71 27.78
CA ARG A 121 16.24 -29.88 27.96
C ARG A 121 15.85 -31.29 28.40
N TYR A 122 16.40 -32.33 27.77
CA TYR A 122 16.06 -33.69 28.19
C TYR A 122 16.66 -34.01 29.56
N GLN A 123 17.84 -33.50 29.89
CA GLN A 123 18.43 -33.65 31.22
C GLN A 123 17.54 -32.98 32.28
N ASN A 124 17.10 -31.75 32.04
CA ASN A 124 16.19 -31.05 32.94
C ASN A 124 14.87 -31.82 33.12
N MET A 125 14.36 -32.45 32.06
CA MET A 125 13.18 -33.31 32.13
C MET A 125 13.39 -34.54 33.00
N GLN A 126 14.53 -35.23 32.85
CA GLN A 126 14.89 -36.37 33.68
C GLN A 126 15.05 -35.97 35.16
N GLU A 127 15.71 -34.84 35.44
CA GLU A 127 15.88 -34.32 36.81
C GLU A 127 14.54 -33.93 37.45
N ILE A 128 13.64 -33.31 36.69
CA ILE A 128 12.31 -32.96 37.20
C ILE A 128 11.52 -34.23 37.55
N TYR A 129 11.51 -35.26 36.70
CA TYR A 129 10.85 -36.52 37.04
C TYR A 129 11.48 -37.23 38.25
N HIS A 130 12.81 -37.14 38.38
CA HIS A 130 13.51 -37.65 39.55
C HIS A 130 13.08 -36.92 40.83
N MET A 131 13.00 -35.59 40.80
CA MET A 131 12.55 -34.77 41.93
C MET A 131 11.10 -35.08 42.33
N LEU A 132 10.18 -35.18 41.38
CA LEU A 132 8.78 -35.52 41.66
C LEU A 132 8.65 -36.88 42.36
N ARG A 133 9.43 -37.87 41.91
CA ARG A 133 9.46 -39.20 42.52
C ARG A 133 10.02 -39.16 43.93
N GLN A 134 11.05 -38.35 44.19
CA GLN A 134 11.60 -38.14 45.54
C GLN A 134 10.58 -37.49 46.49
N HIS A 135 9.72 -36.62 45.98
CA HIS A 135 8.65 -35.95 46.75
C HIS A 135 7.36 -36.78 46.86
N GLY A 136 7.34 -38.01 46.35
CA GLY A 136 6.18 -38.91 46.45
C GLY A 136 5.01 -38.52 45.55
N ILE A 137 5.25 -37.71 44.51
CA ILE A 137 4.24 -37.34 43.52
C ILE A 137 4.19 -38.45 42.46
N GLU A 138 3.00 -38.99 42.22
CA GLU A 138 2.78 -40.06 41.25
C GLU A 138 2.89 -39.51 39.82
N VAL A 139 3.78 -40.11 39.02
CA VAL A 139 4.05 -39.73 37.63
C VAL A 139 3.80 -40.96 36.74
N PRO A 140 3.18 -40.81 35.56
CA PRO A 140 3.00 -41.92 34.62
C PRO A 140 4.33 -42.58 34.24
N GLU A 141 4.38 -43.91 34.28
CA GLU A 141 5.59 -44.68 33.93
C GLU A 141 5.97 -44.50 32.45
N ASP A 142 4.97 -44.29 31.58
CA ASP A 142 5.15 -44.01 30.15
C ASP A 142 5.93 -42.69 29.92
N ASP A 143 5.72 -41.67 30.75
CA ASP A 143 6.41 -40.38 30.62
C ASP A 143 7.88 -40.47 31.07
N ILE A 144 8.15 -41.26 32.11
CA ILE A 144 9.51 -41.51 32.62
C ILE A 144 10.30 -42.34 31.60
N THR A 145 9.69 -43.38 31.05
CA THR A 145 10.33 -44.21 30.03
C THR A 145 10.60 -43.41 28.75
N PHE A 146 9.68 -42.54 28.34
CA PHE A 146 9.88 -41.62 27.23
C PHE A 146 11.04 -40.64 27.46
N ALA A 147 11.11 -40.00 28.64
CA ALA A 147 12.18 -39.05 28.97
C ALA A 147 13.57 -39.70 28.97
N ASN A 148 13.67 -40.95 29.41
CA ASN A 148 14.92 -41.73 29.36
C ASN A 148 15.26 -42.21 27.95
N ALA A 149 14.25 -42.60 27.16
CA ALA A 149 14.44 -43.01 25.77
C ALA A 149 14.94 -41.86 24.88
N LEU A 150 14.53 -40.62 25.16
CA LEU A 150 14.88 -39.43 24.39
C LEU A 150 16.40 -39.20 24.29
N GLN A 151 17.14 -39.46 25.37
CA GLN A 151 18.61 -39.36 25.36
C GLN A 151 19.22 -40.36 24.37
N GLY A 152 18.71 -41.60 24.36
CA GLY A 152 19.16 -42.64 23.42
C GLY A 152 18.80 -42.30 21.97
N SER A 153 17.56 -41.85 21.72
CA SER A 153 17.11 -41.44 20.38
C SER A 153 17.87 -40.23 19.85
N TRP A 154 18.11 -39.21 20.67
CA TRP A 154 18.92 -38.03 20.31
C TRP A 154 20.38 -38.42 20.06
N GLY A 155 20.96 -39.26 20.92
CA GLY A 155 22.31 -39.78 20.73
C GLY A 155 22.47 -40.55 19.42
N GLY A 156 21.51 -41.42 19.09
CA GLY A 156 21.49 -42.16 17.82
C GLY A 156 21.39 -41.23 16.60
N LEU A 157 20.51 -40.22 16.66
CA LEU A 157 20.40 -39.20 15.62
C LEU A 157 21.75 -38.47 15.45
N TYR A 158 22.30 -37.93 16.53
CA TYR A 158 23.53 -37.14 16.49
C TYR A 158 24.73 -37.94 15.96
N GLN A 159 24.85 -39.21 16.36
CA GLN A 159 25.89 -40.10 15.80
C GLN A 159 25.68 -40.36 14.31
N THR A 160 24.44 -40.55 13.87
CA THR A 160 24.11 -40.69 12.45
C THR A 160 24.46 -39.42 11.68
N THR A 161 24.20 -38.24 12.26
CA THR A 161 24.57 -36.93 11.74
C THR A 161 26.08 -36.78 11.60
N LEU A 162 26.87 -37.12 12.62
CA LEU A 162 28.33 -37.06 12.58
C LEU A 162 28.91 -38.01 11.52
N PHE A 163 28.38 -39.23 11.42
CA PHE A 163 28.81 -40.20 10.41
C PHE A 163 28.51 -39.70 8.98
N ARG A 164 27.32 -39.14 8.77
CA ARG A 164 26.92 -38.56 7.48
C ARG A 164 27.77 -37.34 7.14
N ALA A 165 28.02 -36.44 8.09
CA ALA A 165 28.90 -35.28 7.93
C ALA A 165 30.30 -35.71 7.47
N ALA A 166 30.91 -36.68 8.15
CA ALA A 166 32.24 -37.19 7.80
C ALA A 166 32.28 -37.84 6.40
N THR A 167 31.19 -38.51 6.00
CA THR A 167 31.07 -39.12 4.66
C THR A 167 30.93 -38.06 3.57
N LEU A 168 30.16 -37.01 3.85
CA LEU A 168 29.86 -35.93 2.90
C LEU A 168 30.97 -34.88 2.79
N GLU A 169 31.91 -34.83 3.74
CA GLU A 169 33.06 -33.92 3.73
C GLU A 169 33.89 -34.04 2.44
N ARG A 170 34.11 -35.27 1.94
CA ARG A 170 34.86 -35.51 0.69
C ARG A 170 34.16 -34.93 -0.54
N THR A 171 32.83 -34.85 -0.50
CA THR A 171 32.02 -34.27 -1.59
C THR A 171 31.78 -32.78 -1.41
N LYS A 172 31.89 -32.26 -0.17
CA LYS A 172 31.72 -30.84 0.17
C LYS A 172 32.65 -29.95 -0.64
N GLU A 173 33.91 -30.35 -0.83
CA GLU A 173 34.87 -29.56 -1.62
C GLU A 173 34.46 -29.42 -3.09
N LYS A 174 33.93 -30.49 -3.70
CA LYS A 174 33.45 -30.46 -5.09
C LYS A 174 32.23 -29.54 -5.23
N PHE A 175 31.28 -29.63 -4.31
CA PHE A 175 30.08 -28.79 -4.31
C PHE A 175 30.38 -27.33 -3.97
N SER A 176 31.33 -27.06 -3.06
CA SER A 176 31.83 -25.71 -2.78
C SER A 176 32.41 -25.07 -4.04
N LYS A 177 33.28 -25.77 -4.78
CA LYS A 177 33.84 -25.28 -6.06
C LYS A 177 32.76 -25.01 -7.10
N MET A 178 31.78 -25.91 -7.23
CA MET A 178 30.65 -25.71 -8.15
C MET A 178 29.81 -24.48 -7.77
N ASN A 179 29.55 -24.28 -6.47
CA ASN A 179 28.78 -23.15 -5.96
C ASN A 179 29.48 -21.82 -6.21
N VAL A 180 30.81 -21.75 -6.05
CA VAL A 180 31.60 -20.53 -6.38
C VAL A 180 31.47 -20.16 -7.86
N VAL A 181 31.50 -21.15 -8.77
CA VAL A 181 31.30 -20.92 -10.21
C VAL A 181 29.86 -20.45 -10.50
N GLU A 182 28.87 -21.07 -9.85
CA GLU A 182 27.46 -20.69 -9.99
C GLU A 182 27.22 -19.23 -9.54
N ILE A 183 27.81 -18.83 -8.41
CA ILE A 183 27.73 -17.45 -7.91
C ILE A 183 28.42 -16.47 -8.85
N ALA A 184 29.60 -16.79 -9.38
CA ALA A 184 30.29 -15.91 -10.33
C ALA A 184 29.47 -15.70 -11.61
N ASN A 185 28.86 -16.77 -12.14
CA ASN A 185 27.95 -16.65 -13.29
C ASN A 185 26.71 -15.83 -12.94
N PHE A 186 26.13 -16.05 -11.75
CA PHE A 186 24.97 -15.31 -11.29
C PHE A 186 25.25 -13.82 -11.09
N LEU A 187 26.41 -13.44 -10.56
CA LEU A 187 26.82 -12.04 -10.45
C LEU A 187 26.90 -11.37 -11.81
N LYS A 188 27.43 -12.07 -12.83
CA LYS A 188 27.45 -11.57 -14.20
C LYS A 188 26.04 -11.39 -14.77
N GLU A 189 25.16 -12.37 -14.56
CA GLU A 189 23.74 -12.26 -14.94
C GLU A 189 23.05 -11.07 -14.25
N LEU A 190 23.36 -10.83 -12.97
CA LEU A 190 22.83 -9.69 -12.22
C LEU A 190 23.35 -8.36 -12.76
N ASP A 191 24.62 -8.26 -13.12
CA ASP A 191 25.18 -7.03 -13.71
C ASP A 191 24.55 -6.74 -15.07
N GLU A 192 24.39 -7.76 -15.93
CA GLU A 192 23.67 -7.64 -17.21
C GLU A 192 22.20 -7.21 -16.99
N PHE A 193 21.54 -7.76 -15.98
CA PHE A 193 20.18 -7.37 -15.60
C PHE A 193 20.11 -5.92 -15.12
N VAL A 194 21.05 -5.48 -14.28
CA VAL A 194 21.09 -4.11 -13.77
C VAL A 194 21.37 -3.11 -14.90
N GLU A 195 22.26 -3.43 -15.83
CA GLU A 195 22.51 -2.60 -17.01
C GLU A 195 21.25 -2.48 -17.89
N LYS A 196 20.52 -3.58 -18.10
CA LYS A 196 19.24 -3.55 -18.80
C LYS A 196 18.18 -2.74 -18.04
N PHE A 197 18.11 -2.86 -16.72
CA PHE A 197 17.22 -2.07 -15.90
C PHE A 197 17.53 -0.56 -15.97
N ASP A 198 18.81 -0.18 -15.94
CA ASP A 198 19.22 1.22 -15.99
C ASP A 198 18.99 1.85 -17.38
N THR A 199 18.96 1.04 -18.46
CA THR A 199 18.80 1.49 -19.85
C THR A 199 17.36 1.40 -20.36
N GLU A 200 16.66 0.29 -20.09
CA GLU A 200 15.33 -0.03 -20.63
C GLU A 200 14.25 -0.12 -19.53
N GLY A 201 14.61 0.16 -18.28
CA GLY A 201 13.69 0.03 -17.15
C GLY A 201 12.60 1.11 -17.09
N PRO A 202 11.72 1.01 -16.09
CA PRO A 202 10.64 1.97 -15.86
C PRO A 202 11.12 3.40 -15.54
N GLY A 203 12.43 3.62 -15.37
CA GLY A 203 13.05 4.92 -15.18
C GLY A 203 13.37 5.70 -16.46
N THR A 204 13.38 5.04 -17.63
CA THR A 204 13.90 5.61 -18.91
C THR A 204 12.82 5.93 -19.95
N ILE A 205 11.56 5.66 -19.62
CA ILE A 205 10.36 5.89 -20.44
C ILE A 205 10.02 7.37 -20.77
N GLY A 206 10.80 8.34 -20.25
CA GLY A 206 10.59 9.76 -20.54
C GLY A 206 9.19 10.22 -20.14
N GLU A 207 8.43 10.74 -21.11
CA GLU A 207 7.06 11.26 -20.89
C GLU A 207 5.99 10.15 -20.78
N ASP A 208 6.26 8.93 -21.26
CA ASP A 208 5.26 7.84 -21.33
C ASP A 208 5.19 7.00 -20.05
N MET A 209 4.65 7.64 -19.00
CA MET A 209 4.40 7.03 -17.69
C MET A 209 3.48 5.78 -17.74
N ASP A 210 2.68 5.61 -18.80
CA ASP A 210 1.81 4.44 -18.93
C ASP A 210 2.61 3.19 -19.32
N ARG A 211 3.53 3.32 -20.27
CA ARG A 211 4.50 2.27 -20.58
C ARG A 211 5.35 1.92 -19.35
N GLY A 212 5.74 2.92 -18.58
CA GLY A 212 6.45 2.72 -17.32
C GLY A 212 5.69 1.84 -16.32
N LEU A 213 4.38 2.01 -16.22
CA LEU A 213 3.53 1.20 -15.32
C LEU A 213 3.49 -0.27 -15.76
N VAL A 214 3.46 -0.55 -17.06
CA VAL A 214 3.57 -1.93 -17.58
C VAL A 214 4.93 -2.53 -17.25
N LEU A 215 6.01 -1.78 -17.51
CA LEU A 215 7.37 -2.21 -17.18
C LEU A 215 7.55 -2.46 -15.67
N MET A 216 6.91 -1.67 -14.80
CA MET A 216 6.95 -1.93 -13.36
C MET A 216 6.41 -3.33 -13.02
N GLU A 217 5.31 -3.77 -13.63
CA GLU A 217 4.73 -5.09 -13.38
C GLU A 217 5.63 -6.23 -13.89
N GLU A 218 6.31 -6.04 -15.03
CA GLU A 218 7.28 -6.99 -15.58
C GLU A 218 8.54 -7.08 -14.71
N TYR A 219 9.16 -5.94 -14.40
CA TYR A 219 10.36 -5.87 -13.58
C TYR A 219 10.11 -6.30 -12.13
N THR A 220 8.89 -6.16 -11.60
CA THR A 220 8.53 -6.72 -10.28
C THR A 220 8.82 -8.22 -10.26
N LYS A 221 8.33 -8.96 -11.28
CA LYS A 221 8.55 -10.41 -11.39
C LYS A 221 10.04 -10.73 -11.52
N TYR A 222 10.75 -10.01 -12.38
CA TYR A 222 12.19 -10.21 -12.55
C TYR A 222 12.97 -9.97 -11.26
N PHE A 223 12.72 -8.87 -10.55
CA PHE A 223 13.41 -8.60 -9.28
C PHE A 223 13.10 -9.66 -8.21
N ASP A 224 11.88 -10.19 -8.17
CA ASP A 224 11.49 -11.22 -7.19
C ASP A 224 12.13 -12.59 -7.51
N GLU A 225 12.22 -12.95 -8.78
CA GLU A 225 12.96 -14.14 -9.24
C GLU A 225 14.45 -14.04 -8.88
N GLN A 226 15.09 -12.90 -9.18
CA GLN A 226 16.51 -12.67 -8.88
C GLN A 226 16.77 -12.65 -7.36
N GLU A 227 15.90 -12.02 -6.57
CA GLU A 227 16.03 -11.97 -5.11
C GLU A 227 15.86 -13.37 -4.48
N THR A 228 14.97 -14.20 -5.02
CA THR A 228 14.80 -15.59 -4.57
C THR A 228 16.06 -16.41 -4.86
N ARG A 229 16.62 -16.28 -6.06
CA ARG A 229 17.84 -16.99 -6.46
C ARG A 229 19.06 -16.51 -5.66
N LYS A 230 19.19 -15.20 -5.43
CA LYS A 230 20.20 -14.60 -4.55
C LYS A 230 20.15 -15.19 -3.14
N LYS A 231 18.96 -15.25 -2.51
CA LYS A 231 18.80 -15.85 -1.18
C LYS A 231 19.22 -17.33 -1.13
N ALA A 232 18.85 -18.10 -2.15
CA ALA A 232 19.24 -19.51 -2.24
C ALA A 232 20.76 -19.69 -2.37
N LEU A 233 21.42 -18.85 -3.16
CA LEU A 233 22.88 -18.87 -3.32
C LEU A 233 23.61 -18.39 -2.06
N GLN A 234 23.13 -17.33 -1.40
CA GLN A 234 23.68 -16.86 -0.12
C GLN A 234 23.55 -17.91 0.99
N ALA A 235 22.43 -18.65 1.03
CA ALA A 235 22.28 -19.77 1.96
C ALA A 235 23.30 -20.88 1.68
N ALA A 236 23.61 -21.14 0.40
CA ALA A 236 24.66 -22.07 0.02
C ALA A 236 26.07 -21.54 0.35
N GLU A 237 26.35 -20.24 0.20
CA GLU A 237 27.62 -19.63 0.62
C GLU A 237 27.89 -19.86 2.11
N GLN A 238 26.88 -19.61 2.96
CA GLN A 238 26.96 -19.85 4.40
C GLN A 238 27.16 -21.33 4.73
N LEU A 239 26.51 -22.23 3.99
CA LEU A 239 26.62 -23.67 4.22
C LEU A 239 28.02 -24.23 3.92
N PHE A 240 28.72 -23.61 2.98
CA PHE A 240 30.05 -24.03 2.53
C PHE A 240 31.19 -23.20 3.12
N ASP A 241 30.91 -22.23 3.99
CA ASP A 241 31.88 -21.25 4.51
C ASP A 241 32.64 -20.52 3.38
N ASN A 242 31.95 -20.26 2.26
CA ASN A 242 32.52 -19.54 1.13
C ASN A 242 32.59 -18.02 1.43
N PRO A 243 33.50 -17.26 0.78
CA PRO A 243 33.50 -15.81 0.86
C PRO A 243 32.15 -15.23 0.40
N LEU A 244 31.64 -14.24 1.13
CA LEU A 244 30.37 -13.58 0.78
C LEU A 244 30.54 -12.80 -0.53
N ALA A 245 29.70 -13.11 -1.52
CA ALA A 245 29.63 -12.34 -2.75
C ALA A 245 29.09 -10.92 -2.52
N ASP A 246 29.58 -9.98 -3.33
CA ASP A 246 29.15 -8.59 -3.31
C ASP A 246 27.91 -8.39 -4.21
N PHE A 247 26.75 -8.19 -3.59
CA PHE A 247 25.49 -7.90 -4.27
C PHE A 247 25.12 -6.41 -4.27
N SER A 248 26.09 -5.52 -4.01
CA SER A 248 25.83 -4.08 -3.84
C SER A 248 25.15 -3.43 -5.05
N ASN A 249 25.54 -3.80 -6.27
CA ASN A 249 24.96 -3.24 -7.50
C ASN A 249 23.47 -3.61 -7.65
N PHE A 250 23.14 -4.88 -7.43
CA PHE A 250 21.75 -5.35 -7.44
C PHE A 250 20.91 -4.71 -6.30
N ASN A 251 21.49 -4.58 -5.10
CA ASN A 251 20.79 -3.96 -3.97
C ASN A 251 20.50 -2.46 -4.22
N ARG A 252 21.42 -1.74 -4.89
CA ARG A 252 21.17 -0.37 -5.38
C ARG A 252 19.97 -0.37 -6.34
N ALA A 253 20.00 -1.20 -7.37
CA ALA A 253 18.92 -1.27 -8.36
C ALA A 253 17.56 -1.63 -7.73
N LYS A 254 17.53 -2.57 -6.77
CA LYS A 254 16.31 -2.92 -6.02
C LYS A 254 15.80 -1.75 -5.17
N THR A 255 16.70 -0.96 -4.58
CA THR A 255 16.34 0.26 -3.83
C THR A 255 15.74 1.31 -4.75
N ASP A 256 16.37 1.56 -5.90
CA ASP A 256 15.88 2.49 -6.92
C ASP A 256 14.53 2.04 -7.49
N PHE A 257 14.35 0.74 -7.73
CA PHE A 257 13.08 0.15 -8.12
C PHE A 257 11.99 0.39 -7.06
N GLY A 258 12.29 0.17 -5.78
CA GLY A 258 11.38 0.45 -4.68
C GLY A 258 10.98 1.93 -4.58
N HIS A 259 11.90 2.85 -4.90
CA HIS A 259 11.57 4.27 -5.04
C HIS A 259 10.57 4.52 -6.17
N MET A 260 10.75 3.88 -7.33
CA MET A 260 9.84 3.98 -8.47
C MET A 260 8.44 3.41 -8.13
N GLU A 261 8.35 2.29 -7.41
CA GLU A 261 7.07 1.71 -6.97
C GLU A 261 6.21 2.72 -6.20
N LEU A 262 6.82 3.51 -5.30
CA LEU A 262 6.10 4.54 -4.55
C LEU A 262 5.53 5.64 -5.45
N ILE A 263 6.25 6.02 -6.50
CA ILE A 263 5.84 7.05 -7.46
C ILE A 263 4.73 6.51 -8.36
N TYR A 264 4.93 5.32 -8.94
CA TYR A 264 3.94 4.67 -9.80
C TYR A 264 2.65 4.32 -9.06
N LYS A 265 2.71 4.08 -7.74
CA LYS A 265 1.51 3.93 -6.91
C LYS A 265 0.65 5.20 -6.92
N ILE A 266 1.27 6.38 -6.76
CA ILE A 266 0.55 7.67 -6.84
C ILE A 266 0.05 7.89 -8.27
N TYR A 267 0.89 7.64 -9.28
CA TYR A 267 0.48 7.78 -10.68
C TYR A 267 -0.72 6.88 -11.03
N LYS A 268 -0.73 5.61 -10.62
CA LYS A 268 -1.85 4.68 -10.84
C LYS A 268 -3.15 5.17 -10.20
N ALA A 269 -3.07 5.69 -8.97
CA ALA A 269 -4.23 6.28 -8.29
C ALA A 269 -4.72 7.56 -8.98
N GLN A 270 -3.80 8.42 -9.40
CA GLN A 270 -4.10 9.65 -10.14
C GLN A 270 -4.71 9.36 -11.51
N LYS A 271 -4.20 8.36 -12.23
CA LYS A 271 -4.76 7.89 -13.50
C LYS A 271 -6.19 7.40 -13.33
N TYR A 272 -6.45 6.54 -12.34
CA TYR A 272 -7.79 6.06 -12.04
C TYR A 272 -8.77 7.19 -11.67
N ALA A 273 -8.31 8.18 -10.89
CA ALA A 273 -9.10 9.36 -10.58
C ALA A 273 -9.42 10.17 -11.85
N ARG A 274 -8.44 10.35 -12.74
CA ARG A 274 -8.62 11.03 -14.04
C ARG A 274 -9.61 10.30 -14.95
N GLU A 275 -9.55 8.97 -15.01
CA GLU A 275 -10.52 8.12 -15.75
C GLU A 275 -11.93 8.19 -15.14
N THR A 276 -12.03 8.43 -13.84
CA THR A 276 -13.32 8.66 -13.19
C THR A 276 -13.86 10.04 -13.55
N TRP A 277 -13.02 11.06 -13.50
CA TRP A 277 -13.39 12.42 -13.88
C TRP A 277 -13.73 12.53 -15.37
N SER A 278 -13.03 11.81 -16.24
CA SER A 278 -13.24 11.85 -17.70
C SER A 278 -14.66 11.48 -18.11
N LYS A 279 -15.33 10.61 -17.33
CA LYS A 279 -16.72 10.20 -17.54
C LYS A 279 -17.76 11.27 -17.19
N THR A 280 -17.34 12.36 -16.55
CA THR A 280 -18.25 13.45 -16.17
C THR A 280 -18.61 14.27 -17.41
N LEU A 281 -19.89 14.55 -17.60
CA LEU A 281 -20.36 15.47 -18.64
C LEU A 281 -19.78 16.87 -18.43
N TRP A 282 -19.44 17.55 -19.52
CA TRP A 282 -18.91 18.91 -19.52
C TRP A 282 -19.82 19.90 -18.80
N SER A 283 -21.13 19.76 -18.99
CA SER A 283 -22.17 20.54 -18.29
C SER A 283 -22.01 20.47 -16.77
N ASN A 284 -21.64 19.30 -16.24
CA ASN A 284 -21.46 19.01 -14.83
C ASN A 284 -20.02 19.25 -14.34
N LEU A 285 -19.15 19.91 -15.12
CA LEU A 285 -17.80 20.27 -14.70
C LEU A 285 -17.83 20.99 -13.34
N ASN A 286 -17.13 20.40 -12.37
CA ASN A 286 -16.82 21.01 -11.08
C ASN A 286 -15.30 21.26 -10.98
N PRO A 287 -14.84 22.49 -11.27
CA PRO A 287 -13.41 22.83 -11.29
C PRO A 287 -12.75 22.65 -9.91
N GLN A 288 -13.47 23.01 -8.84
CA GLN A 288 -12.95 22.91 -7.48
C GLN A 288 -12.65 21.45 -7.11
N ALA A 289 -13.54 20.52 -7.47
CA ALA A 289 -13.31 19.09 -7.25
C ALA A 289 -12.06 18.56 -7.97
N LEU A 290 -11.78 19.05 -9.19
CA LEU A 290 -10.56 18.67 -9.93
C LEU A 290 -9.29 19.22 -9.28
N VAL A 291 -9.33 20.48 -8.82
CA VAL A 291 -8.20 21.12 -8.12
C VAL A 291 -7.93 20.43 -6.79
N ASP A 292 -8.97 20.16 -6.00
CA ASP A 292 -8.83 19.48 -4.71
C ASP A 292 -8.33 18.04 -4.89
N GLY A 293 -8.84 17.35 -5.91
CA GLY A 293 -8.39 16.01 -6.29
C GLY A 293 -6.91 15.97 -6.64
N ILE A 294 -6.42 16.87 -7.51
CA ILE A 294 -5.00 16.91 -7.86
C ILE A 294 -4.11 17.38 -6.70
N GLU A 295 -4.59 18.30 -5.86
CA GLU A 295 -3.83 18.78 -4.69
C GLU A 295 -3.66 17.67 -3.64
N GLN A 296 -4.62 16.75 -3.52
CA GLN A 296 -4.46 15.55 -2.69
C GLN A 296 -3.28 14.69 -3.16
N PHE A 297 -3.15 14.45 -4.47
CA PHE A 297 -1.99 13.71 -5.01
C PHE A 297 -0.68 14.47 -4.82
N PHE A 298 -0.67 15.80 -4.94
CA PHE A 298 0.50 16.60 -4.58
C PHE A 298 0.89 16.46 -3.11
N LYS A 299 -0.08 16.42 -2.18
CA LYS A 299 0.20 16.19 -0.75
C LYS A 299 0.81 14.82 -0.53
N GLU A 300 0.29 13.77 -1.18
CA GLU A 300 0.84 12.42 -1.11
C GLU A 300 2.25 12.36 -1.70
N PHE A 301 2.48 12.99 -2.85
CA PHE A 301 3.79 13.08 -3.47
C PHE A 301 4.80 13.79 -2.55
N ARG A 302 4.43 14.91 -1.91
CA ARG A 302 5.30 15.66 -0.98
C ARG A 302 5.67 14.87 0.28
N LYS A 303 4.86 13.89 0.69
CA LYS A 303 5.18 12.99 1.81
C LYS A 303 6.30 12.01 1.47
N LEU A 304 6.56 11.76 0.18
CA LEU A 304 7.65 10.90 -0.23
C LEU A 304 9.03 11.51 0.12
N PRO A 305 10.03 10.68 0.46
CA PRO A 305 11.39 11.13 0.72
C PRO A 305 11.93 11.98 -0.44
N LYS A 306 12.79 12.97 -0.12
CA LYS A 306 13.35 13.88 -1.13
C LYS A 306 14.08 13.14 -2.25
N LEU A 307 14.83 12.09 -1.92
CA LEU A 307 15.54 11.25 -2.89
C LEU A 307 14.59 10.62 -3.92
N VAL A 308 13.46 10.09 -3.47
CA VAL A 308 12.41 9.51 -4.33
C VAL A 308 11.84 10.56 -5.27
N ARG A 309 11.48 11.73 -4.74
CA ARG A 309 10.89 12.82 -5.54
C ARG A 309 11.81 13.39 -6.61
N LEU A 310 13.13 13.31 -6.40
CA LEU A 310 14.13 13.83 -7.32
C LEU A 310 14.54 12.84 -8.41
N THR A 311 14.03 11.60 -8.37
CA THR A 311 14.19 10.66 -9.49
C THR A 311 13.54 11.21 -10.75
N THR A 312 14.00 10.77 -11.92
CA THR A 312 13.45 11.17 -13.24
C THR A 312 11.94 10.96 -13.31
N VAL A 313 11.47 9.79 -12.88
CA VAL A 313 10.05 9.42 -12.80
C VAL A 313 9.28 10.33 -11.85
N GLY A 314 9.87 10.69 -10.71
CA GLY A 314 9.28 11.57 -9.71
C GLY A 314 9.07 12.99 -10.25
N GLN A 315 10.08 13.53 -10.94
CA GLN A 315 10.00 14.83 -11.59
C GLN A 315 8.97 14.83 -12.73
N MET A 316 8.89 13.74 -13.49
CA MET A 316 7.89 13.58 -14.55
C MET A 316 6.45 13.55 -13.99
N LEU A 317 6.22 12.84 -12.89
CA LEU A 317 4.93 12.85 -12.21
C LEU A 317 4.56 14.25 -11.71
N ASP A 318 5.49 14.96 -11.06
CA ASP A 318 5.27 16.34 -10.59
C ASP A 318 4.91 17.27 -11.76
N LEU A 319 5.63 17.16 -12.88
CA LEU A 319 5.34 17.94 -14.10
C LEU A 319 3.93 17.66 -14.63
N LYS A 320 3.55 16.39 -14.81
CA LYS A 320 2.21 16.02 -15.30
C LYS A 320 1.10 16.51 -14.38
N MET A 321 1.28 16.42 -13.05
CA MET A 321 0.30 16.94 -12.09
C MET A 321 0.19 18.46 -12.17
N ARG A 322 1.31 19.18 -12.38
CA ARG A 322 1.31 20.65 -12.53
C ARG A 322 0.63 21.08 -13.82
N GLN A 323 0.92 20.41 -14.93
CA GLN A 323 0.27 20.66 -16.22
C GLN A 323 -1.24 20.45 -16.10
N PHE A 324 -1.68 19.35 -15.48
CA PHE A 324 -3.11 19.11 -15.24
C PHE A 324 -3.73 20.23 -14.41
N LYS A 325 -3.11 20.62 -13.29
CA LYS A 325 -3.59 21.71 -12.44
C LYS A 325 -3.65 23.06 -13.18
N GLY A 326 -2.69 23.35 -14.05
CA GLY A 326 -2.64 24.57 -14.85
C GLY A 326 -3.74 24.66 -15.91
N VAL A 327 -4.25 23.52 -16.39
CA VAL A 327 -5.35 23.48 -17.37
C VAL A 327 -6.72 23.72 -16.75
N VAL A 328 -6.91 23.44 -15.46
CA VAL A 328 -8.23 23.58 -14.82
C VAL A 328 -8.80 25.00 -14.93
N PRO A 329 -8.06 26.09 -14.65
CA PRO A 329 -8.55 27.46 -14.89
C PRO A 329 -8.98 27.71 -16.33
N LEU A 330 -8.24 27.17 -17.31
CA LEU A 330 -8.58 27.31 -18.72
C LEU A 330 -9.89 26.60 -19.07
N MET A 331 -10.16 25.43 -18.46
CA MET A 331 -11.47 24.77 -18.59
C MET A 331 -12.61 25.61 -18.03
N VAL A 332 -12.38 26.38 -16.95
CA VAL A 332 -13.37 27.33 -16.42
C VAL A 332 -13.65 28.43 -17.44
N SER A 333 -12.60 29.01 -18.02
CA SER A 333 -12.71 30.04 -19.05
C SER A 333 -13.46 29.54 -20.29
N LEU A 334 -13.23 28.29 -20.70
CA LEU A 334 -13.93 27.64 -21.81
C LEU A 334 -15.40 27.31 -21.50
N LYS A 335 -15.81 27.28 -20.23
CA LYS A 335 -17.22 27.10 -19.83
C LYS A 335 -18.04 28.41 -19.91
N ASN A 336 -17.43 29.50 -20.36
CA ASN A 336 -18.12 30.78 -20.50
C ASN A 336 -19.31 30.70 -21.49
N GLU A 337 -20.43 31.36 -21.17
CA GLU A 337 -21.65 31.41 -22.01
C GLU A 337 -21.41 31.97 -23.42
N ALA A 338 -20.35 32.76 -23.60
CA ALA A 338 -19.95 33.30 -24.88
C ALA A 338 -19.44 32.24 -25.86
N MET A 339 -19.02 31.08 -25.35
CA MET A 339 -18.52 29.98 -26.18
C MET A 339 -19.64 29.33 -26.98
N ARG A 340 -19.44 29.22 -28.30
CA ARG A 340 -20.39 28.68 -29.27
C ARG A 340 -19.71 27.65 -30.14
N GLU A 341 -20.52 26.91 -30.90
CA GLU A 341 -20.06 25.83 -31.78
C GLU A 341 -18.91 26.27 -32.71
N ARG A 342 -18.94 27.51 -33.23
CA ARG A 342 -17.86 28.07 -34.07
C ARG A 342 -16.51 28.15 -33.34
N HIS A 343 -16.51 28.60 -32.08
CA HIS A 343 -15.29 28.73 -31.26
C HIS A 343 -14.72 27.35 -30.90
N TRP A 344 -15.59 26.40 -30.61
CA TRP A 344 -15.19 25.02 -30.34
C TRP A 344 -14.61 24.33 -31.58
N LYS A 345 -15.19 24.54 -32.77
CA LYS A 345 -14.63 24.07 -34.04
C LYS A 345 -13.25 24.67 -34.33
N GLU A 346 -13.06 25.95 -34.05
CA GLU A 346 -11.75 26.59 -34.16
C GLU A 346 -10.73 25.96 -33.20
N LEU A 347 -11.12 25.76 -31.93
CA LEU A 347 -10.26 25.12 -30.94
C LEU A 347 -9.89 23.70 -31.36
N MET A 348 -10.86 22.89 -31.78
CA MET A 348 -10.68 21.53 -32.32
C MET A 348 -9.68 21.51 -33.48
N LEU A 349 -9.83 22.42 -34.44
CA LEU A 349 -8.93 22.55 -35.58
C LEU A 349 -7.49 22.87 -35.14
N LYS A 350 -7.32 23.76 -34.16
CA LYS A 350 -5.99 24.14 -33.65
C LYS A 350 -5.33 23.03 -32.83
N THR A 351 -6.11 22.25 -32.08
CA THR A 351 -5.60 21.13 -31.28
C THR A 351 -5.47 19.83 -32.07
N GLY A 352 -6.02 19.76 -33.28
CA GLY A 352 -6.05 18.53 -34.09
C GLY A 352 -6.96 17.44 -33.51
N GLN A 353 -7.97 17.82 -32.72
CA GLN A 353 -8.91 16.89 -32.09
C GLN A 353 -10.31 17.18 -32.61
N ASP A 354 -11.14 16.16 -32.75
CA ASP A 354 -12.53 16.29 -33.18
C ASP A 354 -13.43 15.45 -32.29
N PHE A 355 -14.54 16.02 -31.81
CA PHE A 355 -15.50 15.31 -30.98
C PHE A 355 -16.90 15.89 -31.08
N ASP A 356 -17.88 15.04 -30.77
CA ASP A 356 -19.29 15.39 -30.76
C ASP A 356 -19.60 16.33 -29.58
N MET A 357 -20.08 17.55 -29.89
CA MET A 357 -20.42 18.58 -28.90
C MET A 357 -21.85 18.45 -28.36
N SER A 358 -22.57 17.39 -28.73
CA SER A 358 -23.91 17.14 -28.18
C SER A 358 -23.85 17.07 -26.63
N PRO A 359 -24.77 17.74 -25.91
CA PRO A 359 -24.71 17.86 -24.45
C PRO A 359 -24.68 16.54 -23.68
N ASP A 360 -25.17 15.47 -24.29
CA ASP A 360 -25.22 14.10 -23.77
C ASP A 360 -23.93 13.30 -24.01
N ARG A 361 -23.06 13.75 -24.93
CA ARG A 361 -21.80 13.07 -25.29
C ARG A 361 -20.55 13.89 -25.00
N PHE A 362 -20.71 15.19 -24.76
CA PHE A 362 -19.58 16.05 -24.46
C PHE A 362 -19.11 15.84 -23.01
N THR A 363 -18.01 15.11 -22.83
CA THR A 363 -17.42 14.75 -21.53
C THR A 363 -16.08 15.43 -21.27
N LEU A 364 -15.59 15.35 -20.02
CA LEU A 364 -14.24 15.80 -19.66
C LEU A 364 -13.13 15.00 -20.34
N GLU A 365 -13.41 13.77 -20.79
CA GLU A 365 -12.47 12.99 -21.59
C GLU A 365 -12.03 13.74 -22.85
N ASN A 366 -12.99 14.30 -23.60
CA ASN A 366 -12.72 15.08 -24.80
C ASN A 366 -11.81 16.28 -24.51
N MET A 367 -11.99 16.91 -23.35
CA MET A 367 -11.16 18.03 -22.89
C MET A 367 -9.76 17.61 -22.48
N PHE A 368 -9.62 16.44 -21.86
CA PHE A 368 -8.34 15.87 -21.50
C PHE A 368 -7.52 15.45 -22.72
N SER A 369 -8.17 14.98 -23.78
CA SER A 369 -7.54 14.59 -25.06
C SER A 369 -7.04 15.78 -25.88
N MET A 370 -7.61 16.98 -25.69
CA MET A 370 -7.13 18.22 -26.31
C MET A 370 -5.77 18.70 -25.78
N GLU A 371 -5.30 18.16 -24.65
CA GLU A 371 -4.00 18.51 -24.07
C GLU A 371 -3.78 20.03 -23.97
N LEU A 372 -4.80 20.76 -23.47
CA LEU A 372 -4.85 22.23 -23.49
C LEU A 372 -3.64 22.94 -22.87
N HIS A 373 -2.84 22.25 -22.04
CA HIS A 373 -1.56 22.76 -21.53
C HIS A 373 -0.55 23.11 -22.64
N LYS A 374 -0.65 22.47 -23.82
CA LYS A 374 0.18 22.76 -24.99
C LYS A 374 -0.35 23.93 -25.84
N TYR A 375 -1.63 24.27 -25.68
CA TYR A 375 -2.35 25.25 -26.51
C TYR A 375 -2.99 26.37 -25.69
N GLN A 376 -2.40 26.70 -24.54
CA GLN A 376 -2.99 27.62 -23.57
C GLN A 376 -3.28 29.00 -24.18
N GLU A 377 -2.29 29.61 -24.84
CA GLU A 377 -2.45 30.94 -25.46
C GLU A 377 -3.54 30.96 -26.55
N VAL A 378 -3.63 29.87 -27.32
CA VAL A 378 -4.63 29.72 -28.38
C VAL A 378 -6.03 29.65 -27.78
N ALA A 379 -6.22 28.83 -26.75
CA ALA A 379 -7.51 28.69 -26.07
C ALA A 379 -7.93 30.00 -25.38
N GLU A 380 -7.00 30.70 -24.72
CA GLU A 380 -7.28 32.01 -24.11
C GLU A 380 -7.69 33.06 -25.15
N THR A 381 -7.02 33.08 -26.31
CA THR A 381 -7.37 33.99 -27.41
C THR A 381 -8.79 33.73 -27.92
N ILE A 382 -9.15 32.47 -28.16
CA ILE A 382 -10.49 32.07 -28.62
C ILE A 382 -11.56 32.48 -27.60
N VAL A 383 -11.33 32.24 -26.30
CA VAL A 383 -12.26 32.66 -25.25
C VAL A 383 -12.43 34.18 -25.23
N ASN A 384 -11.33 34.93 -25.37
CA ASN A 384 -11.40 36.39 -25.40
C ASN A 384 -12.14 36.93 -26.63
N HIS A 385 -11.97 36.30 -27.79
CA HIS A 385 -12.76 36.62 -28.98
C HIS A 385 -14.24 36.35 -28.74
N ALA A 386 -14.58 35.18 -28.21
CA ALA A 386 -15.96 34.83 -27.88
C ALA A 386 -16.62 35.85 -26.94
N ILE A 387 -15.92 36.26 -25.87
CA ILE A 387 -16.42 37.25 -24.91
C ILE A 387 -16.69 38.61 -25.59
N LYS A 388 -15.78 39.07 -26.45
CA LYS A 388 -15.96 40.31 -27.22
C LYS A 388 -17.13 40.21 -28.19
N GLU A 389 -17.27 39.10 -28.90
CA GLU A 389 -18.40 38.86 -29.79
C GLU A 389 -19.74 38.89 -29.05
N LEU A 390 -19.83 38.24 -27.88
CA LEU A 390 -21.04 38.28 -27.07
C LEU A 390 -21.38 39.70 -26.61
N ALA A 391 -20.38 40.52 -26.27
CA ALA A 391 -20.59 41.92 -25.91
C ALA A 391 -21.14 42.73 -27.07
N ILE A 392 -20.62 42.53 -28.29
CA ILE A 392 -21.15 43.16 -29.51
C ILE A 392 -22.60 42.72 -29.75
N GLU A 393 -22.91 41.44 -29.63
CA GLU A 393 -24.26 40.93 -29.85
C GLU A 393 -25.27 41.45 -28.82
N LYS A 394 -24.89 41.54 -27.54
CA LYS A 394 -25.71 42.19 -26.50
C LYS A 394 -25.93 43.66 -26.84
N GLY A 395 -24.87 44.39 -27.21
CA GLY A 395 -24.96 45.79 -27.59
C GLY A 395 -25.88 46.04 -28.80
N VAL A 396 -25.76 45.24 -29.86
CA VAL A 396 -26.65 45.34 -31.04
C VAL A 396 -28.10 45.02 -30.67
N LYS A 397 -28.32 44.01 -29.81
CA LYS A 397 -29.66 43.66 -29.33
C LYS A 397 -30.29 44.78 -28.51
N ASP A 398 -29.52 45.40 -27.61
CA ASP A 398 -29.99 46.52 -26.78
C ASP A 398 -30.39 47.72 -27.64
N VAL A 399 -29.63 48.02 -28.70
CA VAL A 399 -29.99 49.03 -29.71
C VAL A 399 -31.31 48.62 -30.38
N GLN A 400 -31.41 47.39 -30.88
CA GLN A 400 -32.63 46.90 -31.53
C GLN A 400 -33.88 47.00 -30.62
N GLU A 401 -33.76 46.61 -29.35
CA GLU A 401 -34.85 46.69 -28.37
C GLU A 401 -35.23 48.14 -28.05
N THR A 402 -34.23 49.03 -27.94
CA THR A 402 -34.46 50.46 -27.73
C THR A 402 -35.27 51.05 -28.88
N TRP A 403 -34.84 50.82 -30.13
CA TRP A 403 -35.52 51.33 -31.33
C TRP A 403 -36.90 50.69 -31.57
N ALA A 404 -37.13 49.47 -31.07
CA ALA A 404 -38.46 48.86 -31.11
C ALA A 404 -39.47 49.53 -30.16
N GLN A 405 -39.00 50.20 -29.11
CA GLN A 405 -39.84 50.85 -28.09
C GLN A 405 -40.02 52.36 -28.33
N ILE A 406 -39.15 52.99 -29.12
CA ILE A 406 -39.25 54.41 -29.46
C ILE A 406 -40.51 54.65 -30.30
N ALA A 407 -41.36 55.58 -29.84
CA ALA A 407 -42.56 56.00 -30.54
C ALA A 407 -42.56 57.51 -30.74
N PHE A 408 -42.91 57.95 -31.94
CA PHE A 408 -43.10 59.36 -32.23
C PHE A 408 -44.37 59.88 -31.56
N THR A 409 -44.25 60.97 -30.80
CA THR A 409 -45.41 61.64 -30.21
C THR A 409 -45.93 62.71 -31.16
N VAL A 410 -47.24 62.75 -31.34
CA VAL A 410 -47.91 63.73 -32.20
C VAL A 410 -48.90 64.55 -31.38
N ALA A 411 -48.98 65.85 -31.64
CA ALA A 411 -49.93 66.76 -31.04
C ALA A 411 -50.87 67.33 -32.10
N ARG A 412 -52.11 67.65 -31.73
CA ARG A 412 -53.04 68.33 -32.63
C ARG A 412 -52.61 69.77 -32.86
N HIS A 413 -52.62 70.18 -34.12
CA HIS A 413 -52.23 71.51 -34.54
C HIS A 413 -53.45 72.31 -34.98
N PHE A 414 -53.72 73.39 -34.27
CA PHE A 414 -54.81 74.32 -34.57
C PHE A 414 -54.24 75.62 -35.15
N ASN A 415 -54.83 76.09 -36.25
CA ASN A 415 -54.47 77.39 -36.82
C ASN A 415 -55.75 78.22 -37.01
N ARG A 416 -55.80 79.40 -36.38
CA ARG A 416 -56.97 80.31 -36.37
C ARG A 416 -58.29 79.65 -35.93
N GLY A 417 -58.23 78.67 -35.03
CA GLY A 417 -59.40 77.99 -34.47
C GLY A 417 -59.91 76.79 -35.28
N GLU A 418 -59.31 76.48 -36.44
CA GLU A 418 -59.61 75.28 -37.21
C GLU A 418 -58.58 74.17 -36.94
N ASP A 419 -59.06 72.93 -36.76
CA ASP A 419 -58.23 71.74 -36.62
C ASP A 419 -57.55 71.44 -37.97
N ARG A 420 -56.21 71.52 -37.99
CA ARG A 420 -55.41 71.26 -39.20
C ARG A 420 -54.73 69.88 -39.17
N GLY A 421 -55.10 69.02 -38.22
CA GLY A 421 -54.57 67.67 -38.09
C GLY A 421 -53.47 67.55 -37.03
N TYR A 422 -52.60 66.54 -37.19
CA TYR A 422 -51.55 66.24 -36.22
C TYR A 422 -50.18 66.71 -36.73
N THR A 423 -49.40 67.36 -35.86
CA THR A 423 -47.99 67.66 -36.08
C THR A 423 -47.11 66.84 -35.14
N LEU A 424 -45.91 66.50 -35.60
CA LEU A 424 -44.90 65.85 -34.78
C LEU A 424 -44.48 66.79 -33.64
N ASN A 425 -44.38 66.28 -32.42
CA ASN A 425 -43.73 67.00 -31.33
C ASN A 425 -42.21 67.12 -31.57
N PRO A 426 -41.50 68.03 -30.87
CA PRO A 426 -40.04 68.09 -30.91
C PRO A 426 -39.43 66.70 -30.66
N CYS A 427 -38.52 66.29 -31.54
CA CYS A 427 -37.88 64.98 -31.51
C CYS A 427 -36.38 65.07 -31.17
N ASP A 428 -35.96 66.15 -30.51
CA ASP A 428 -34.55 66.41 -30.22
C ASP A 428 -33.91 65.26 -29.43
N GLU A 429 -34.63 64.69 -28.45
CA GLU A 429 -34.18 63.53 -27.68
C GLU A 429 -34.00 62.27 -28.55
N ILE A 430 -34.87 62.07 -29.55
CA ILE A 430 -34.77 60.93 -30.49
C ILE A 430 -33.57 61.13 -31.42
N SER A 431 -33.31 62.37 -31.86
CA SER A 431 -32.12 62.70 -32.67
C SER A 431 -30.82 62.50 -31.91
N VAL A 432 -30.74 62.95 -30.65
CA VAL A 432 -29.55 62.68 -29.80
C VAL A 432 -29.33 61.18 -29.63
N LYS A 433 -30.41 60.43 -29.33
CA LYS A 433 -30.31 58.97 -29.17
C LYS A 433 -29.87 58.26 -30.46
N LEU A 434 -30.30 58.75 -31.63
CA LEU A 434 -29.84 58.25 -32.93
C LEU A 434 -28.34 58.43 -33.11
N ASP A 435 -27.81 59.61 -32.81
CA ASP A 435 -26.40 59.92 -32.96
C ASP A 435 -25.55 59.07 -31.99
N ASP A 436 -25.98 58.93 -30.74
CA ASP A 436 -25.30 58.12 -29.72
C ASP A 436 -25.25 56.63 -30.11
N ASP A 437 -26.38 56.05 -30.53
CA ASP A 437 -26.44 54.64 -30.94
C ASP A 437 -25.67 54.41 -32.26
N ALA A 438 -25.67 55.39 -33.18
CA ALA A 438 -24.87 55.33 -34.40
C ALA A 438 -23.36 55.33 -34.10
N MET A 439 -22.89 56.19 -33.17
CA MET A 439 -21.49 56.16 -32.71
C MET A 439 -21.14 54.83 -32.04
N THR A 440 -22.05 54.30 -31.22
CA THR A 440 -21.85 53.02 -30.53
C THR A 440 -21.72 51.86 -31.53
N LEU A 441 -22.61 51.78 -32.53
CA LEU A 441 -22.54 50.78 -33.59
C LEU A 441 -21.28 50.92 -34.44
N GLN A 442 -20.85 52.14 -34.76
CA GLN A 442 -19.59 52.38 -35.47
C GLN A 442 -18.38 51.87 -34.66
N SER A 443 -18.37 52.08 -33.35
CA SER A 443 -17.32 51.56 -32.47
C SER A 443 -17.32 50.02 -32.43
N MET A 444 -18.49 49.37 -32.43
CA MET A 444 -18.56 47.90 -32.47
C MET A 444 -18.04 47.34 -33.81
N ALA A 445 -18.40 47.98 -34.92
CA ALA A 445 -17.92 47.58 -36.25
C ALA A 445 -16.40 47.73 -36.41
N ALA A 446 -15.81 48.74 -35.78
CA ALA A 446 -14.36 48.96 -35.77
C ALA A 446 -13.60 48.01 -34.81
N SER A 447 -14.30 47.40 -33.85
CA SER A 447 -13.72 46.49 -32.84
C SER A 447 -13.63 45.03 -33.31
N GLN A 448 -14.08 44.73 -34.53
CA GLN A 448 -14.12 43.39 -35.11
C GLN A 448 -12.75 42.90 -35.58
#